data_AF-A0A947V2P0-F1
#
_entry.id   AF-A0A947V2P0-F1
#
_cell.length_a   1.000
_cell.length_b   1.000
_cell.length_c   1.000
_cell.angle_alpha   90.00
_cell.angle_beta   90.00
_cell.angle_gamma   90.00
#
_symmetry.space_group_name_H-M   'P 1'
#
loop_
_entity.id
_entity.type
_entity.pdbx_description
1 polymer ?
#
loop_
_entity_poly.entity_id
_entity_poly.type
_entity_poly.pdbx_seq_one_letter_code
_entity_poly.pdbx_strand_id
1 'polypeptide(L)'
;MLSQRNYASLPNLIAMVGSDAMEHLHGFFAAEPVTIEPFIVLSEFSTRQRVSLLGATLAEQMAAVIGNESLAVWRSPSAGEHEQRVSGILQEVDGYLRIHITAANTRGDRRSYVVNVEMSEPVYRALHSYVYMQ
;
A
#
# COMPACT_ATOMS: atom_id res chain seq x y z
N MET A 1 -11.94 -3.34 -22.11
CA MET A 1 -10.75 -2.57 -22.54
C MET A 1 -10.13 -1.97 -21.30
N LEU A 2 -9.04 -2.57 -20.80
CA LEU A 2 -8.29 -2.04 -19.65
C LEU A 2 -7.44 -0.88 -20.15
N SER A 3 -7.77 0.34 -19.74
CA SER A 3 -6.94 1.51 -20.03
C SER A 3 -5.53 1.26 -19.51
N GLN A 4 -4.58 1.15 -20.44
CA GLN A 4 -3.14 1.22 -20.18
C GLN A 4 -2.82 2.61 -19.62
N ARG A 5 -3.00 2.79 -18.30
CA ARG A 5 -2.50 3.98 -17.61
C ARG A 5 -0.97 3.85 -17.61
N ASN A 6 -0.32 4.63 -18.47
CA ASN A 6 1.13 4.70 -18.57
C ASN A 6 1.73 4.97 -17.18
N TYR A 7 2.35 3.96 -16.56
CA TYR A 7 3.12 4.08 -15.33
C TYR A 7 4.52 4.66 -15.65
N ALA A 8 4.53 5.82 -16.31
CA ALA A 8 5.72 6.44 -16.90
C ALA A 8 6.74 6.92 -15.86
N SER A 9 6.36 6.97 -14.58
CA SER A 9 7.28 7.27 -13.47
C SER A 9 6.77 6.65 -12.17
N LEU A 10 7.71 6.31 -11.27
CA LEU A 10 7.41 5.79 -9.93
C LEU A 10 6.50 6.73 -9.11
N PRO A 11 6.70 8.07 -9.09
CA PRO A 11 5.78 8.99 -8.41
C PRO A 11 4.36 8.96 -8.97
N ASN A 12 4.20 8.88 -10.29
CA ASN A 12 2.86 8.82 -10.91
C ASN A 12 2.15 7.51 -10.54
N LEU A 13 2.87 6.38 -10.51
CA LEU A 13 2.32 5.11 -10.05
C LEU A 13 1.83 5.23 -8.61
N ILE A 14 2.66 5.74 -7.71
CA ILE A 14 2.34 5.86 -6.29
C ILE A 14 1.11 6.76 -6.09
N ALA A 15 1.07 7.92 -6.76
CA ALA A 15 -0.06 8.83 -6.69
C ALA A 15 -1.36 8.20 -7.22
N MET A 16 -1.32 7.54 -8.38
CA MET A 16 -2.51 6.88 -8.95
C MET A 16 -3.01 5.75 -8.07
N VAL A 17 -2.12 4.89 -7.57
CA VAL A 17 -2.49 3.77 -6.68
C VAL A 17 -3.13 4.30 -5.40
N GLY A 18 -2.56 5.34 -4.80
CA GLY A 18 -3.11 5.98 -3.59
C GLY A 18 -4.50 6.58 -3.83
N SER A 19 -4.68 7.34 -4.92
CA SER A 19 -5.98 7.93 -5.27
C SER A 19 -7.03 6.87 -5.58
N ASP A 20 -6.71 5.89 -6.43
CA ASP A 20 -7.65 4.82 -6.80
C ASP A 20 -8.06 4.02 -5.56
N ALA A 21 -7.10 3.68 -4.68
CA ALA A 21 -7.41 2.98 -3.43
C ALA A 21 -8.35 3.79 -2.54
N MET A 22 -8.18 5.11 -2.48
CA MET A 22 -9.02 5.98 -1.66
C MET A 22 -10.42 6.17 -2.21
N GLU A 23 -10.62 6.17 -3.53
CA GLU A 23 -11.97 6.09 -4.10
C GLU A 23 -12.73 4.84 -3.61
N HIS A 24 -12.03 3.72 -3.40
CA HIS A 24 -12.63 2.48 -2.87
C HIS A 24 -12.85 2.50 -1.35
N LEU A 25 -12.00 3.25 -0.62
CA LEU A 25 -12.04 3.37 0.83
C LEU A 25 -12.80 4.60 1.32
N HIS A 26 -13.36 5.40 0.40
CA HIS A 26 -14.10 6.60 0.76
C HIS A 26 -15.27 6.28 1.70
N GLY A 27 -15.36 7.04 2.80
CA GLY A 27 -16.36 6.84 3.85
C GLY A 27 -16.27 5.50 4.59
N PHE A 28 -15.18 4.74 4.44
CA PHE A 28 -15.01 3.44 5.10
C PHE A 28 -14.58 3.57 6.57
N PHE A 29 -13.71 4.55 6.84
CA PHE A 29 -13.16 4.81 8.17
C PHE A 29 -14.08 5.73 8.98
N ALA A 30 -14.12 5.49 10.28
CA ALA A 30 -14.71 6.38 11.26
C ALA A 30 -13.69 7.47 11.67
N ALA A 31 -14.11 8.41 12.53
CA ALA A 31 -13.33 9.61 12.86
C ALA A 31 -12.10 9.34 13.75
N GLU A 32 -11.85 8.10 14.14
CA GLU A 32 -10.68 7.68 14.89
C GLU A 32 -9.43 7.58 14.00
N PRO A 33 -8.22 7.60 14.59
CA PRO A 33 -7.00 7.46 13.83
C PRO A 33 -6.92 6.16 13.02
N VAL A 34 -6.37 6.26 11.80
CA VAL A 34 -6.09 5.12 10.93
C VAL A 34 -4.61 4.79 11.00
N THR A 35 -4.29 3.56 11.42
CA THR A 35 -2.94 3.02 11.43
C THR A 35 -2.55 2.54 10.04
N ILE A 36 -1.40 2.94 9.54
CA ILE A 36 -0.93 2.52 8.21
C ILE A 36 0.39 1.79 8.35
N GLU A 37 0.38 0.52 7.95
CA GLU A 37 1.53 -0.37 7.98
C GLU A 37 2.36 -0.24 6.69
N PRO A 38 3.68 -0.38 6.76
CA PRO A 38 4.52 -0.49 5.57
C PRO A 38 4.08 -1.65 4.68
N PHE A 39 4.09 -1.46 3.37
CA PHE A 39 3.69 -2.54 2.46
C PHE A 39 4.82 -3.55 2.37
N ILE A 40 4.49 -4.82 2.62
CA ILE A 40 5.47 -5.90 2.65
C ILE A 40 5.65 -6.52 1.27
N VAL A 41 6.89 -6.84 0.90
CA VAL A 41 7.18 -7.63 -0.30
C VAL A 41 7.03 -9.11 0.01
N LEU A 42 6.13 -9.79 -0.70
CA LEU A 42 6.10 -11.25 -0.72
C LEU A 42 7.16 -11.74 -1.71
N SER A 43 8.15 -12.44 -1.17
CA SER A 43 9.15 -13.15 -1.97
C SER A 43 9.04 -14.64 -1.67
N GLU A 44 9.02 -15.42 -2.73
CA GLU A 44 9.04 -16.89 -2.71
C GLU A 44 10.27 -17.46 -2.00
N PHE A 45 11.33 -16.67 -1.83
CA PHE A 45 12.63 -17.11 -1.30
C PHE A 45 13.04 -16.43 0.02
N SER A 46 12.20 -15.58 0.63
CA SER A 46 12.54 -14.88 1.88
C SER A 46 11.53 -15.17 2.98
N THR A 47 12.00 -15.77 4.08
CA THR A 47 11.21 -15.96 5.32
C THR A 47 11.06 -14.68 6.14
N ARG A 48 11.80 -13.61 5.81
CA ARG A 48 11.66 -12.30 6.44
C ARG A 48 10.70 -11.44 5.63
N GLN A 49 9.70 -10.87 6.30
CA GLN A 49 8.92 -9.76 5.75
C GLN A 49 9.89 -8.60 5.52
N ARG A 50 10.02 -8.16 4.26
CA ARG A 50 10.89 -7.05 3.87
C ARG A 50 10.03 -5.90 3.40
N VAL A 51 10.40 -4.69 3.85
CA VAL A 51 9.83 -3.45 3.34
C VAL A 51 10.78 -2.92 2.27
N SER A 52 10.28 -2.78 1.04
CA SER A 52 11.00 -2.09 -0.02
C SER A 52 10.80 -0.58 0.08
N LEU A 53 11.65 0.18 -0.60
CA LEU A 53 11.46 1.62 -0.77
C LEU A 53 10.08 1.89 -1.37
N LEU A 54 9.69 1.13 -2.39
CA LEU A 54 8.34 1.19 -2.95
C LEU A 54 7.26 0.96 -1.90
N GLY A 55 7.42 -0.05 -1.04
CA GLY A 55 6.44 -0.37 0.00
C GLY A 55 6.33 0.68 1.09
N ALA A 56 7.46 1.31 1.46
CA ALA A 56 7.48 2.44 2.39
C ALA A 56 6.79 3.67 1.77
N THR A 57 7.14 4.03 0.54
CA THR A 57 6.57 5.22 -0.12
C THR A 57 5.08 5.06 -0.43
N LEU A 58 4.61 3.85 -0.74
CA LEU A 58 3.18 3.59 -0.87
C LEU A 58 2.44 3.78 0.46
N ALA A 59 3.00 3.32 1.58
CA ALA A 59 2.41 3.55 2.90
C ALA A 59 2.39 5.04 3.27
N GLU A 60 3.46 5.78 2.98
CA GLU A 60 3.51 7.24 3.17
C GLU A 60 2.46 7.96 2.31
N GLN A 61 2.32 7.57 1.04
CA GLN A 61 1.30 8.13 0.17
C GLN A 61 -0.11 7.83 0.69
N MET A 62 -0.37 6.60 1.13
CA MET A 62 -1.66 6.26 1.76
C MET A 62 -1.91 7.12 3.00
N ALA A 63 -0.89 7.38 3.82
CA ALA A 63 -1.01 8.26 4.98
C ALA A 63 -1.34 9.70 4.58
N ALA A 64 -0.73 10.21 3.51
CA ALA A 64 -1.04 11.53 3.01
C ALA A 64 -2.48 11.64 2.48
N VAL A 65 -2.95 10.65 1.70
CA VAL A 65 -4.31 10.71 1.13
C VAL A 65 -5.38 10.47 2.20
N ILE A 66 -5.19 9.50 3.09
CA ILE A 66 -6.10 9.26 4.23
C ILE A 66 -6.08 10.44 5.20
N GLY A 67 -4.90 11.04 5.43
CA GLY A 67 -4.69 12.22 6.25
C GLY A 67 -5.52 13.44 5.82
N ASN A 68 -5.76 13.56 4.51
CA ASN A 68 -6.62 14.61 3.97
C ASN A 68 -8.12 14.37 4.24
N GLU A 69 -8.54 13.14 4.54
CA GLU A 69 -9.93 12.78 4.86
C GLU A 69 -10.16 12.48 6.36
N SER A 70 -9.10 12.12 7.12
CA SER A 70 -9.16 11.63 8.51
C SER A 70 -7.80 11.75 9.22
N LEU A 71 -7.72 11.59 10.54
CA LEU A 71 -6.47 11.70 11.31
C LEU A 71 -5.58 10.45 11.17
N ALA A 72 -4.87 10.27 10.05
CA ALA A 72 -3.96 9.14 9.83
C ALA A 72 -2.71 9.19 10.75
N VAL A 73 -2.28 8.04 11.27
CA VAL A 73 -1.04 7.89 12.06
C VAL A 73 -0.23 6.70 11.53
N TRP A 74 1.04 6.94 11.18
CA TRP A 74 1.97 5.88 10.82
C TRP A 74 2.47 5.14 12.08
N ARG A 75 2.36 3.81 12.13
CA ARG A 75 2.87 2.99 13.25
C ARG A 75 3.47 1.66 12.77
N SER A 76 4.40 1.14 13.56
CA SER A 76 4.97 -0.22 13.42
C SER A 76 3.88 -1.29 13.70
N PRO A 77 4.00 -2.55 13.21
CA PRO A 77 2.89 -3.52 13.06
C PRO A 77 2.20 -4.05 14.34
N SER A 78 2.44 -3.45 15.50
CA SER A 78 1.76 -3.80 16.75
C SER A 78 0.44 -3.03 16.88
N ALA A 79 -0.54 -3.37 16.04
CA ALA A 79 -1.89 -2.79 16.11
C ALA A 79 -2.84 -3.67 16.94
N GLY A 80 -3.66 -3.04 17.81
CA GLY A 80 -4.63 -3.73 18.65
C GLY A 80 -5.93 -4.12 17.92
N GLU A 81 -6.76 -4.98 18.53
CA GLU A 81 -7.98 -5.56 17.92
C GLU A 81 -9.10 -4.55 17.59
N HIS A 82 -9.00 -3.29 18.02
CA HIS A 82 -10.02 -2.25 17.83
C HIS A 82 -9.54 -1.05 17.00
N GLU A 83 -8.36 -1.13 16.38
CA GLU A 83 -7.80 -0.03 15.60
C GLU A 83 -8.16 -0.13 14.12
N GLN A 84 -8.50 1.03 13.52
CA GLN A 84 -8.64 1.14 12.08
C GLN A 84 -7.25 1.01 11.45
N ARG A 85 -7.12 0.17 10.42
CA ARG A 85 -5.82 -0.10 9.81
C ARG A 85 -5.85 -0.21 8.31
N VAL A 86 -4.74 0.13 7.68
CA VAL A 86 -4.42 -0.15 6.28
C VAL A 86 -3.09 -0.87 6.22
N SER A 87 -3.06 -1.98 5.51
CA SER A 87 -1.84 -2.73 5.20
C SER A 87 -1.77 -3.06 3.72
N GLY A 88 -0.57 -3.37 3.25
CA GLY A 88 -0.36 -3.66 1.85
C GLY A 88 0.64 -4.77 1.60
N ILE A 89 0.44 -5.47 0.49
CA ILE A 89 1.29 -6.54 -0.01
C ILE A 89 1.71 -6.19 -1.43
N LEU A 90 3.02 -6.29 -1.69
CA LEU A 90 3.65 -6.19 -3.00
C LEU A 90 4.09 -7.58 -3.43
N GLN A 91 3.68 -8.00 -4.63
CA GLN A 91 4.03 -9.30 -5.18
C GLN A 91 4.43 -9.17 -6.64
N GLU A 92 5.57 -9.74 -7.01
CA GLU A 92 5.98 -9.90 -8.40
C GLU A 92 5.29 -11.14 -8.98
N VAL A 93 4.59 -10.99 -10.11
CA VAL A 93 3.83 -12.07 -10.77
C VAL A 93 3.96 -11.90 -12.29
N ASP A 94 4.60 -12.84 -12.97
CA ASP A 94 4.69 -12.92 -14.44
C ASP A 94 5.08 -11.58 -15.14
N GLY A 95 6.04 -10.83 -14.56
CA GLY A 95 6.47 -9.53 -15.09
C GLY A 95 5.55 -8.36 -14.75
N TYR A 96 4.61 -8.54 -13.83
CA TYR A 96 3.78 -7.50 -13.25
C TYR A 96 4.05 -7.34 -11.75
N LEU A 97 3.85 -6.14 -11.24
CA LEU A 97 3.72 -5.87 -9.82
C LEU A 97 2.25 -5.92 -9.43
N ARG A 98 1.85 -6.88 -8.61
CA ARG A 98 0.56 -6.88 -7.93
C ARG A 98 0.68 -6.14 -6.61
N ILE A 99 -0.20 -5.16 -6.41
CA ILE A 99 -0.34 -4.40 -5.18
C ILE A 99 -1.70 -4.75 -4.60
N HIS A 100 -1.71 -5.31 -3.38
CA HIS A 100 -2.92 -5.63 -2.64
C HIS A 100 -2.97 -4.77 -1.38
N ILE A 101 -3.96 -3.91 -1.27
CA ILE A 101 -4.21 -3.04 -0.13
C ILE A 101 -5.42 -3.59 0.62
N THR A 102 -5.29 -3.75 1.93
CA THR A 102 -6.37 -4.20 2.81
C THR A 102 -6.61 -3.17 3.89
N ALA A 103 -7.86 -2.77 4.07
CA ALA A 103 -8.30 -1.89 5.13
C ALA A 103 -9.23 -2.64 6.10
N ALA A 104 -9.15 -2.32 7.38
CA ALA A 104 -10.12 -2.72 8.40
C ALA A 104 -10.55 -1.50 9.22
N ASN A 105 -11.83 -1.44 9.59
CA ASN A 105 -12.38 -0.35 10.42
C ASN A 105 -12.67 -0.82 11.86
N THR A 106 -13.11 0.11 12.72
CA THR A 106 -13.45 -0.17 14.13
C THR A 106 -14.63 -1.12 14.31
N ARG A 107 -15.45 -1.34 13.27
CA ARG A 107 -16.58 -2.29 13.27
C ARG A 107 -16.16 -3.72 12.92
N GLY A 108 -14.89 -3.93 12.57
CA GLY A 108 -14.38 -5.21 12.10
C GLY A 108 -14.65 -5.48 10.61
N ASP A 109 -15.25 -4.53 9.89
CA ASP A 109 -15.41 -4.66 8.44
C ASP A 109 -14.04 -4.64 7.77
N ARG A 110 -13.95 -5.30 6.61
CA ARG A 110 -12.73 -5.30 5.78
C ARG A 110 -13.06 -4.91 4.35
N ARG A 111 -12.17 -4.13 3.73
CA ARG A 111 -12.20 -3.84 2.29
C ARG A 111 -10.82 -4.09 1.70
N SER A 112 -10.81 -4.55 0.45
CA SER A 112 -9.58 -4.84 -0.27
C SER A 112 -9.60 -4.17 -1.63
N TYR A 113 -8.45 -3.63 -2.03
CA TYR A 113 -8.19 -3.07 -3.35
C TYR A 113 -6.98 -3.79 -3.94
N VAL A 114 -7.10 -4.27 -5.18
CA VAL A 114 -6.02 -4.98 -5.88
C VAL A 114 -5.81 -4.35 -7.24
N VAL A 115 -4.56 -4.03 -7.55
CA VAL A 115 -4.15 -3.54 -8.86
C VAL A 115 -2.92 -4.28 -9.34
N ASN A 116 -2.87 -4.58 -10.64
CA ASN A 116 -1.69 -5.10 -11.31
C ASN A 116 -1.08 -3.97 -12.14
N VAL A 117 0.20 -3.74 -11.97
CA VAL A 117 0.97 -2.71 -12.63
C VAL A 117 2.05 -3.39 -13.47
N GLU A 118 2.24 -2.94 -14.71
CA GLU A 118 3.35 -3.41 -15.54
C GLU A 118 4.69 -3.11 -14.88
N MET A 119 5.59 -4.10 -14.86
CA MET A 119 6.90 -3.96 -14.23
C MET A 119 7.86 -3.18 -15.14
N SER A 120 7.86 -1.86 -15.02
CA SER A 120 8.88 -1.01 -15.64
C SER A 120 10.19 -1.04 -14.84
N GLU A 121 11.31 -0.72 -15.48
CA GLU A 121 12.63 -0.71 -14.82
C GLU A 121 12.66 0.15 -13.53
N PRO A 122 12.08 1.37 -13.49
CA PRO A 122 12.02 2.15 -12.25
C PRO A 122 11.24 1.45 -11.11
N VAL A 123 10.15 0.76 -11.44
CA VAL A 123 9.33 0.03 -10.45
C VAL A 123 10.09 -1.17 -9.92
N TYR A 124 10.73 -1.93 -10.81
CA TYR A 124 11.58 -3.05 -10.45
C TYR A 124 12.71 -2.62 -9.49
N ARG A 125 13.43 -1.55 -9.83
CA ARG A 125 14.50 -1.02 -8.97
C ARG A 125 13.98 -0.59 -7.60
N ALA A 126 12.83 0.07 -7.54
CA ALA A 126 12.23 0.51 -6.28
C ALA A 126 11.71 -0.67 -5.42
N LEU A 127 11.15 -1.70 -6.05
CA LEU A 127 10.71 -2.93 -5.39
C LEU A 127 11.88 -3.69 -4.76
N HIS A 128 13.02 -3.74 -5.47
CA HIS A 128 14.22 -4.46 -5.03
C HIS A 128 15.22 -3.61 -4.23
N SER A 129 14.88 -2.35 -3.94
CA SER A 129 15.64 -1.48 -3.02
C SER A 129 15.04 -1.60 -1.62
N TYR A 130 15.68 -2.34 -0.73
CA TYR A 130 15.15 -2.63 0.61
C TYR A 130 15.54 -1.58 1.64
N VAL A 131 14.58 -1.18 2.47
CA VAL A 131 14.82 -0.35 3.65
C VAL A 131 15.04 -1.30 4.82
N TYR A 132 16.30 -1.48 5.24
CA TYR A 132 16.59 -2.20 6.48
C TYR A 132 16.31 -1.24 7.64
N MET A 133 15.25 -1.49 8.40
CA MET A 133 15.12 -0.90 9.73
C MET A 133 16.22 -1.51 10.61
N GLN A 134 17.14 -0.65 11.09
CA GLN A 134 18.11 -1.00 12.13
C GLN A 134 17.41 -1.09 13.48
#